data_AF-A0A2G6HZ45-F1
#
_entry.id   AF-A0A2G6HZ45-F1
#
_cell.length_a   1.000
_cell.length_b   1.000
_cell.length_c   1.000
_cell.angle_alpha   90.00
_cell.angle_beta   90.00
_cell.angle_gamma   90.00
#
_symmetry.space_group_name_H-M   'P 1'
#
loop_
_entity.id
_entity.type
_entity.pdbx_description
1 polymer ?
#
loop_
_entity_poly.entity_id
_entity_poly.type
_entity_poly.pdbx_seq_one_letter_code
_entity_poly.pdbx_strand_id
1 'polypeptide(L)'
;MSRKILPILISAAGVLLVALLVIIAMMLVSPEQRRSRSIRAAAVQSLLSRSGSLADLSAAVSAPVSPGGSIDNLYHFMQKDPGRAFFPRSADRRRAEAYLEGMEPVDSSGPSAWSDVYAASVAYLFSKIITDVFAVTGFPRELTELQVPPSGEASVSELELTALREFAQNWIPPGQTVSAHTVDRQLVRQWLLSKKRYHRRMNSLDQSWADLSAALYNLLTNERWLAAVSEIPELEEALDELIVTVVSADLYRRRRNQLMLISGSGMPEDAGSGAGIRWTPDFSYYKNIPEITGTTSGPDPAIFFARVSLGYTYRDARTQTWLNQRKTWLTDYFSEFFSSIGKEDFSPIQREDIYLADWKAAVLKANAIHGINSYIAASYPFGVRKVYGVRDLAFVRVNLISSF
;
A
#
# COMPACT_ATOMS: atom_id res chain seq x y z
N MET A 1 17.71 -76.55 -6.66
CA MET A 1 17.28 -75.78 -5.48
C MET A 1 16.35 -76.64 -4.63
N SER A 2 16.67 -76.86 -3.35
CA SER A 2 15.79 -77.60 -2.44
C SER A 2 14.45 -76.89 -2.30
N ARG A 3 13.32 -77.63 -2.40
CA ARG A 3 11.95 -77.11 -2.20
C ARG A 3 11.76 -76.40 -0.85
N LYS A 4 12.68 -76.59 0.10
CA LYS A 4 12.69 -75.92 1.42
C LYS A 4 13.32 -74.52 1.40
N ILE A 5 14.11 -74.16 0.39
CA ILE A 5 14.84 -72.87 0.35
C ILE A 5 13.94 -71.71 -0.12
N LEU A 6 13.03 -71.99 -1.05
CA LEU A 6 12.11 -70.98 -1.60
C LEU A 6 11.17 -70.34 -0.54
N PRO A 7 10.49 -71.10 0.34
CA PRO A 7 9.65 -70.49 1.37
C PRO A 7 10.45 -69.68 2.40
N ILE A 8 11.69 -70.09 2.69
CA ILE A 8 12.59 -69.35 3.59
C ILE A 8 12.96 -68.00 2.96
N LEU A 9 13.31 -67.97 1.67
CA LEU A 9 13.60 -66.73 0.94
C LEU A 9 12.41 -65.79 0.88
N ILE A 10 11.20 -66.30 0.65
CA ILE A 10 9.97 -65.49 0.62
C ILE A 10 9.68 -64.90 2.01
N SER A 11 9.83 -65.69 3.08
CA SER A 11 9.65 -65.19 4.45
C SER A 11 10.70 -64.14 4.83
N ALA A 12 11.96 -64.34 4.43
CA ALA A 12 13.04 -63.39 4.68
C ALA A 12 12.80 -62.06 3.93
N ALA A 13 12.39 -62.12 2.66
CA ALA A 13 12.02 -60.95 1.88
C ALA A 13 10.82 -60.21 2.48
N GLY A 14 9.80 -60.94 2.97
CA GLY A 14 8.65 -60.37 3.65
C GLY A 14 9.01 -59.63 4.94
N VAL A 15 9.86 -60.22 5.78
CA VAL A 15 10.35 -59.57 7.02
C VAL A 15 11.16 -58.33 6.71
N LEU A 16 12.02 -58.37 5.68
CA LEU A 16 12.85 -57.23 5.29
C LEU A 16 12.00 -56.07 4.75
N LEU A 17 10.93 -56.37 4.01
CA LEU A 17 9.99 -55.38 3.49
C LEU A 17 9.14 -54.74 4.60
N VAL A 18 8.71 -55.52 5.59
CA VAL A 18 8.02 -55.00 6.79
C VAL A 18 8.96 -54.15 7.64
N ALA A 19 10.20 -54.58 7.86
CA ALA A 19 11.20 -53.79 8.59
C ALA A 19 11.50 -52.47 7.87
N LEU A 20 11.63 -52.49 6.54
CA LEU A 20 11.81 -51.28 5.72
C LEU A 20 10.60 -50.33 5.87
N LEU A 21 9.37 -50.85 5.83
CA LEU A 21 8.15 -50.05 6.03
C LEU A 21 8.08 -49.45 7.44
N VAL A 22 8.48 -50.19 8.48
CA VAL A 22 8.53 -49.69 9.86
C VAL A 22 9.60 -48.61 10.01
N ILE A 23 10.78 -48.79 9.41
CA ILE A 23 11.84 -47.78 9.40
C ILE A 23 11.39 -46.54 8.64
N ILE A 24 10.76 -46.67 7.47
CA ILE A 24 10.20 -45.55 6.70
C ILE A 24 9.12 -44.84 7.52
N ALA A 25 8.22 -45.58 8.18
CA ALA A 25 7.19 -45.00 9.04
C ALA A 25 7.79 -44.27 10.26
N MET A 26 8.82 -44.83 10.90
CA MET A 26 9.53 -44.20 12.01
C MET A 26 10.31 -42.96 11.56
N MET A 27 10.95 -42.98 10.39
CA MET A 27 11.63 -41.83 9.82
C MET A 27 10.63 -40.71 9.48
N LEU A 28 9.46 -41.05 8.90
CA LEU A 28 8.34 -40.13 8.61
C LEU A 28 7.66 -39.55 9.86
N VAL A 29 7.94 -40.11 11.04
CA VAL A 29 7.31 -39.80 12.33
C VAL A 29 8.37 -39.38 13.37
N SER A 30 9.61 -39.15 12.97
CA SER A 30 10.70 -38.76 13.86
C SER A 30 10.37 -37.47 14.63
N PRO A 31 10.82 -37.32 15.90
CA PRO A 31 10.57 -36.12 16.71
C PRO A 31 10.98 -34.82 16.03
N GLU A 32 12.09 -34.84 15.29
CA GLU A 32 12.58 -33.69 14.53
C GLU A 32 11.64 -33.29 13.38
N GLN A 33 11.07 -34.26 12.67
CA GLN A 33 10.08 -33.98 11.64
C GLN A 33 8.77 -33.44 12.23
N ARG A 34 8.33 -33.96 13.38
CA ARG A 34 7.16 -33.41 14.10
C ARG A 34 7.38 -31.96 14.53
N ARG A 35 8.55 -31.66 15.10
CA ARG A 35 8.95 -30.29 15.49
C ARG A 35 8.98 -29.36 14.27
N SER A 36 9.58 -29.81 13.17
CA SER A 36 9.66 -29.01 11.93
C SER A 36 8.27 -28.74 11.31
N ARG A 37 7.35 -29.70 11.39
CA ARG A 37 5.94 -29.50 10.98
C ARG A 37 5.23 -28.47 11.86
N SER A 38 5.43 -28.53 13.17
CA SER A 38 4.83 -27.57 14.12
C SER A 38 5.35 -26.15 13.89
N ILE A 39 6.67 -25.98 13.75
CA ILE A 39 7.30 -24.68 13.44
C ILE A 39 6.77 -24.11 12.12
N ARG A 40 6.71 -24.93 11.07
CA ARG A 40 6.13 -24.51 9.78
C ARG A 40 4.68 -24.07 9.93
N ALA A 41 3.87 -24.83 10.67
CA ALA A 41 2.46 -24.48 10.89
C ALA A 41 2.34 -23.14 11.64
N ALA A 42 3.16 -22.91 12.66
CA ALA A 42 3.20 -21.67 13.41
C ALA A 42 3.61 -20.47 12.53
N ALA A 43 4.67 -20.60 11.72
CA ALA A 43 5.10 -19.54 10.80
C ALA A 43 4.00 -19.18 9.79
N VAL A 44 3.36 -20.19 9.18
CA VAL A 44 2.24 -19.98 8.24
C VAL A 44 1.03 -19.35 8.93
N GLN A 45 0.75 -19.75 10.18
CA GLN A 45 -0.35 -19.20 10.96
C GLN A 45 -0.10 -17.74 11.32
N SER A 46 1.11 -17.41 11.80
CA SER A 46 1.53 -16.05 12.11
C SER A 46 1.36 -15.14 10.89
N LEU A 47 1.85 -15.52 9.71
CA LEU A 47 1.78 -14.64 8.54
C LEU A 47 0.39 -14.61 7.87
N LEU A 48 -0.25 -15.77 7.69
CA LEU A 48 -1.37 -15.92 6.74
C LEU A 48 -2.74 -16.19 7.38
N SER A 49 -2.82 -16.38 8.71
CA SER A 49 -4.10 -16.72 9.39
C SER A 49 -5.14 -15.60 9.34
N ARG A 50 -6.31 -15.80 9.95
CA ARG A 50 -7.37 -14.77 10.04
C ARG A 50 -6.97 -13.59 10.91
N SER A 51 -6.15 -13.84 11.91
CA SER A 51 -5.58 -12.90 12.89
C SER A 51 -4.06 -12.99 12.82
N GLY A 52 -3.52 -12.97 11.60
CA GLY A 52 -2.09 -13.05 11.34
C GLY A 52 -1.63 -11.75 10.71
N SER A 53 -0.32 -11.53 10.65
CA SER A 53 0.27 -10.22 10.37
C SER A 53 -0.29 -9.55 9.11
N LEU A 54 -0.44 -10.26 7.98
CA LEU A 54 -1.00 -9.63 6.76
C LEU A 54 -2.49 -9.28 6.89
N ALA A 55 -3.25 -10.00 7.72
CA ALA A 55 -4.65 -9.67 8.00
C ALA A 55 -4.73 -8.45 8.93
N ASP A 56 -3.88 -8.40 9.94
CA ASP A 56 -3.82 -7.29 10.90
C ASP A 56 -3.37 -6.00 10.20
N LEU A 57 -2.43 -6.09 9.26
CA LEU A 57 -2.02 -4.97 8.41
C LEU A 57 -3.16 -4.45 7.52
N SER A 58 -3.91 -5.35 6.88
CA SER A 58 -5.10 -4.95 6.10
C SER A 58 -6.15 -4.28 7.00
N ALA A 59 -6.33 -4.76 8.23
CA ALA A 59 -7.22 -4.13 9.19
C ALA A 59 -6.72 -2.75 9.63
N ALA A 60 -5.42 -2.57 9.85
CA ALA A 60 -4.82 -1.27 10.19
C ALA A 60 -5.01 -0.25 9.07
N VAL A 61 -4.77 -0.60 7.80
CA VAL A 61 -5.03 0.28 6.64
C VAL A 61 -6.51 0.62 6.50
N SER A 62 -7.40 -0.32 6.82
CA SER A 62 -8.86 -0.08 6.77
C SER A 62 -9.41 0.62 8.01
N ALA A 63 -8.65 0.76 9.10
CA ALA A 63 -9.15 1.34 10.34
C ALA A 63 -9.68 2.77 10.17
N PRO A 64 -9.02 3.69 9.44
CA PRO A 64 -9.50 5.06 9.27
C PRO A 64 -10.88 5.15 8.61
N VAL A 65 -11.16 4.25 7.65
CA VAL A 65 -12.43 4.19 6.90
C VAL A 65 -13.48 3.28 7.54
N SER A 66 -13.10 2.48 8.54
CA SER A 66 -14.03 1.59 9.24
C SER A 66 -15.02 2.38 10.09
N PRO A 67 -16.18 1.81 10.47
CA PRO A 67 -17.14 2.49 11.33
C PRO A 67 -16.49 2.98 12.64
N GLY A 68 -16.54 4.29 12.89
CA GLY A 68 -15.90 4.94 14.03
C GLY A 68 -14.42 5.31 13.85
N GLY A 69 -13.81 5.00 12.71
CA GLY A 69 -12.48 5.46 12.32
C GLY A 69 -12.44 6.97 12.02
N SER A 70 -11.24 7.54 11.89
CA SER A 70 -11.04 8.99 11.73
C SER A 70 -11.72 9.57 10.48
N ILE A 71 -11.63 8.90 9.33
CA ILE A 71 -12.30 9.34 8.09
C ILE A 71 -13.81 9.14 8.18
N ASP A 72 -14.28 8.04 8.76
CA ASP A 72 -15.72 7.84 8.99
C ASP A 72 -16.28 8.88 9.98
N ASN A 73 -15.51 9.28 10.98
CA ASN A 73 -15.87 10.35 11.91
C ASN A 73 -15.87 11.72 11.24
N LEU A 74 -14.95 12.00 10.31
CA LEU A 74 -15.03 13.19 9.47
C LEU A 74 -16.29 13.17 8.60
N TYR A 75 -16.59 12.06 7.91
CA TYR A 75 -17.81 11.94 7.13
C TYR A 75 -19.05 12.15 7.98
N HIS A 76 -19.10 11.54 9.17
CA HIS A 76 -20.17 11.77 10.13
C HIS A 76 -20.21 13.23 10.59
N PHE A 77 -19.07 13.86 10.89
CA PHE A 77 -19.02 15.27 11.28
C PHE A 77 -19.56 16.19 10.18
N MET A 78 -19.11 15.97 8.95
CA MET A 78 -19.64 16.62 7.76
C MET A 78 -21.09 16.27 7.50
N GLN A 79 -21.71 15.28 8.17
CA GLN A 79 -23.16 15.12 8.09
C GLN A 79 -23.94 16.25 8.79
N LYS A 80 -23.25 17.08 9.59
CA LYS A 80 -23.75 18.31 10.17
C LYS A 80 -23.89 19.38 9.08
N ASP A 81 -25.01 20.11 9.09
CA ASP A 81 -25.13 21.30 8.24
C ASP A 81 -24.20 22.41 8.74
N PRO A 82 -23.45 23.08 7.86
CA PRO A 82 -22.84 24.38 8.16
C PRO A 82 -23.94 25.33 8.68
N GLY A 83 -23.73 25.97 9.83
CA GLY A 83 -24.71 26.87 10.47
C GLY A 83 -25.44 26.29 11.68
N ARG A 84 -25.22 25.01 12.04
CA ARG A 84 -25.79 24.41 13.26
C ARG A 84 -24.75 24.34 14.37
N ALA A 85 -25.16 24.61 15.60
CA ALA A 85 -24.31 24.37 16.76
C ALA A 85 -24.13 22.86 17.03
N PHE A 86 -25.19 22.05 16.87
CA PHE A 86 -25.18 20.62 17.21
C PHE A 86 -25.93 19.74 16.20
N PHE A 87 -25.65 18.43 16.24
CA PHE A 87 -26.43 17.43 15.52
C PHE A 87 -27.88 17.36 16.04
N PRO A 88 -28.88 17.13 15.17
CA PRO A 88 -30.28 17.02 15.59
C PRO A 88 -30.55 15.85 16.55
N ARG A 89 -29.91 14.70 16.35
CA ARG A 89 -30.16 13.48 17.15
C ARG A 89 -29.18 13.40 18.31
N SER A 90 -29.68 12.94 19.46
CA SER A 90 -28.84 12.73 20.67
C SER A 90 -27.79 11.64 20.49
N ALA A 91 -28.04 10.64 19.64
CA ALA A 91 -27.04 9.62 19.31
C ALA A 91 -25.86 10.22 18.53
N ASP A 92 -26.15 11.01 17.50
CA ASP A 92 -25.13 11.67 16.66
C ASP A 92 -24.33 12.70 17.47
N ARG A 93 -24.97 13.42 18.40
CA ARG A 93 -24.29 14.30 19.37
C ARG A 93 -23.31 13.54 20.25
N ARG A 94 -23.76 12.46 20.91
CA ARG A 94 -22.89 11.63 21.75
C ARG A 94 -21.71 11.03 20.97
N ARG A 95 -21.97 10.63 19.72
CA ARG A 95 -20.90 10.16 18.82
C ARG A 95 -19.91 11.28 18.51
N ALA A 96 -20.40 12.47 18.21
CA ALA A 96 -19.56 13.64 17.94
C ALA A 96 -18.71 14.06 19.13
N GLU A 97 -19.31 14.10 20.31
CA GLU A 97 -18.61 14.39 21.56
C GLU A 97 -17.45 13.40 21.79
N ALA A 98 -17.64 12.11 21.47
CA ALA A 98 -16.59 11.10 21.65
C ALA A 98 -15.36 11.31 20.74
N TYR A 99 -15.55 11.62 19.45
CA TYR A 99 -14.40 11.80 18.55
C TYR A 99 -13.83 13.23 18.55
N LEU A 100 -14.56 14.21 19.10
CA LEU A 100 -14.07 15.57 19.34
C LEU A 100 -13.50 15.72 20.76
N GLU A 101 -13.48 14.66 21.56
CA GLU A 101 -12.86 14.66 22.88
C GLU A 101 -11.38 15.09 22.76
N GLY A 102 -10.97 16.07 23.57
CA GLY A 102 -9.62 16.64 23.53
C GLY A 102 -9.42 17.80 22.56
N MET A 103 -10.45 18.19 21.79
CA MET A 103 -10.42 19.45 21.05
C MET A 103 -10.45 20.63 22.03
N GLU A 104 -9.55 21.60 21.83
CA GLU A 104 -9.54 22.82 22.64
C GLU A 104 -10.83 23.65 22.39
N PRO A 105 -11.44 24.20 23.44
CA PRO A 105 -12.61 25.05 23.29
C PRO A 105 -12.24 26.31 22.50
N VAL A 106 -12.99 26.58 21.44
CA VAL A 106 -12.85 27.82 20.65
C VAL A 106 -13.63 28.91 21.35
N ASP A 107 -12.98 30.04 21.63
CA ASP A 107 -13.61 31.21 22.24
C ASP A 107 -14.61 31.85 21.26
N SER A 108 -15.89 31.48 21.39
CA SER A 108 -16.92 31.78 20.40
C SER A 108 -17.80 32.97 20.83
N SER A 109 -17.18 34.13 21.08
CA SER A 109 -17.90 35.34 21.54
C SER A 109 -18.33 36.30 20.42
N GLY A 110 -17.96 36.02 19.16
CA GLY A 110 -18.27 36.84 17.99
C GLY A 110 -19.50 36.39 17.18
N PRO A 111 -19.97 37.21 16.22
CA PRO A 111 -21.08 36.85 15.32
C PRO A 111 -20.76 35.65 14.38
N SER A 112 -19.48 35.29 14.21
CA SER A 112 -18.96 34.10 13.52
C SER A 112 -18.77 32.88 14.42
N ALA A 113 -19.21 32.94 15.69
CA ALA A 113 -18.94 31.93 16.72
C ALA A 113 -19.12 30.47 16.27
N TRP A 114 -20.10 30.15 15.42
CA TRP A 114 -20.33 28.79 14.96
C TRP A 114 -19.36 28.36 13.85
N SER A 115 -19.01 29.26 12.92
CA SER A 115 -18.14 28.95 11.78
C SER A 115 -16.73 28.67 12.27
N ASP A 116 -16.28 29.43 13.28
CA ASP A 116 -14.97 29.27 13.90
C ASP A 116 -14.88 27.92 14.65
N VAL A 117 -15.96 27.53 15.35
CA VAL A 117 -16.05 26.20 16.00
C VAL A 117 -16.08 25.08 14.95
N TYR A 118 -16.82 25.25 13.85
CA TYR A 118 -16.89 24.26 12.78
C TYR A 118 -15.52 24.09 12.11
N ALA A 119 -14.87 25.19 11.75
CA ALA A 119 -13.53 25.26 11.19
C ALA A 119 -12.53 24.48 12.06
N ALA A 120 -12.47 24.83 13.34
CA ALA A 120 -11.57 24.20 14.28
C ALA A 120 -11.88 22.70 14.47
N SER A 121 -13.15 22.31 14.41
CA SER A 121 -13.54 20.89 14.51
C SER A 121 -13.07 20.10 13.28
N VAL A 122 -13.21 20.66 12.08
CA VAL A 122 -12.71 20.05 10.84
C VAL A 122 -11.18 19.96 10.87
N ALA A 123 -10.49 21.04 11.24
CA ALA A 123 -9.03 21.05 11.38
C ALA A 123 -8.54 20.01 12.42
N TYR A 124 -9.25 19.90 13.56
CA TYR A 124 -8.96 18.86 14.56
C TYR A 124 -9.11 17.45 13.97
N LEU A 125 -10.21 17.18 13.27
CA LEU A 125 -10.44 15.89 12.60
C LEU A 125 -9.40 15.61 11.52
N PHE A 126 -8.95 16.63 10.80
CA PHE A 126 -7.86 16.52 9.82
C PHE A 126 -6.57 16.11 10.50
N SER A 127 -6.20 16.71 11.64
CA SER A 127 -5.00 16.30 12.37
C SER A 127 -5.07 14.84 12.85
N LYS A 128 -6.26 14.35 13.23
CA LYS A 128 -6.48 12.92 13.53
C LYS A 128 -6.30 12.03 12.30
N ILE A 129 -6.88 12.41 11.17
CA ILE A 129 -6.71 11.66 9.91
C ILE A 129 -5.25 11.65 9.48
N ILE A 130 -4.56 12.79 9.53
CA ILE A 130 -3.13 12.90 9.22
C ILE A 130 -2.33 11.96 10.12
N THR A 131 -2.62 11.94 11.42
CA THR A 131 -1.94 11.04 12.38
C THR A 131 -2.14 9.57 12.01
N ASP A 132 -3.38 9.16 11.75
CA ASP A 132 -3.72 7.79 11.35
C ASP A 132 -3.07 7.42 10.01
N VAL A 133 -3.10 8.34 9.04
CA VAL A 133 -2.49 8.15 7.72
C VAL A 133 -0.97 8.07 7.84
N PHE A 134 -0.34 8.87 8.70
CA PHE A 134 1.10 8.78 8.95
C PHE A 134 1.49 7.44 9.59
N ALA A 135 0.68 6.92 10.52
CA ALA A 135 0.87 5.57 11.05
C ALA A 135 0.78 4.50 9.95
N VAL A 136 -0.11 4.69 8.97
CA VAL A 136 -0.30 3.75 7.85
C VAL A 136 0.79 3.86 6.77
N THR A 137 1.25 5.07 6.45
CA THR A 137 2.02 5.38 5.24
C THR A 137 3.50 5.06 5.32
N GLY A 138 4.11 5.19 6.50
CA GLY A 138 5.53 4.90 6.68
C GLY A 138 6.49 5.85 6.02
N PHE A 139 6.16 7.13 6.08
CA PHE A 139 7.10 8.20 5.80
C PHE A 139 8.42 7.99 6.56
N PRO A 140 9.56 7.92 5.85
CA PRO A 140 10.86 7.99 6.50
C PRO A 140 11.00 9.39 7.08
N ARG A 141 11.06 9.49 8.41
CA ARG A 141 11.06 10.78 9.12
C ARG A 141 12.21 11.69 8.72
N GLU A 142 13.33 11.10 8.26
CA GLU A 142 14.49 11.86 7.83
C GLU A 142 14.29 12.55 6.47
N LEU A 143 13.22 12.21 5.74
CA LEU A 143 13.00 12.62 4.35
C LEU A 143 11.83 13.60 4.19
N THR A 144 11.23 14.04 5.30
CA THR A 144 10.15 15.04 5.32
C THR A 144 10.60 16.28 6.08
N GLU A 145 10.40 17.47 5.51
CA GLU A 145 10.51 18.74 6.25
C GLU A 145 9.36 18.93 7.26
N LEU A 146 8.35 18.04 7.21
CA LEU A 146 7.21 18.01 8.11
C LEU A 146 7.63 17.59 9.52
N GLN A 147 7.18 18.34 10.54
CA GLN A 147 7.26 17.90 11.94
C GLN A 147 6.29 16.74 12.15
N VAL A 148 6.74 15.51 11.86
CA VAL A 148 5.99 14.31 12.21
C VAL A 148 6.11 14.11 13.72
N PRO A 149 5.01 14.07 14.49
CA PRO A 149 5.10 13.72 15.90
C PRO A 149 5.77 12.35 16.03
N PRO A 150 6.61 12.13 17.06
CA PRO A 150 7.32 10.86 17.22
C PRO A 150 6.33 9.76 17.59
N SER A 151 5.63 9.16 16.63
CA SER A 151 4.99 7.87 16.84
C SER A 151 6.09 6.82 17.02
N GLY A 152 6.10 6.11 18.14
CA GLY A 152 7.05 5.01 18.36
C GLY A 152 6.74 3.76 17.51
N GLU A 153 5.80 3.86 16.57
CA GLU A 153 5.20 2.73 15.86
C GLU A 153 5.74 2.62 14.44
N ALA A 154 6.16 1.40 14.08
CA ALA A 154 6.61 1.08 12.73
C ALA A 154 5.45 1.16 11.73
N SER A 155 5.74 1.56 10.50
CA SER A 155 4.73 1.72 9.46
C SER A 155 4.16 0.39 8.95
N VAL A 156 3.00 0.43 8.28
CA VAL A 156 2.42 -0.78 7.64
C VAL A 156 3.41 -1.43 6.67
N SER A 157 4.16 -0.64 5.90
CA SER A 157 5.18 -1.15 4.98
C SER A 157 6.34 -1.86 5.70
N GLU A 158 6.82 -1.30 6.82
CA GLU A 158 7.89 -1.91 7.62
C GLU A 158 7.42 -3.13 8.41
N LEU A 159 6.19 -3.09 8.93
CA LEU A 159 5.55 -4.22 9.59
C LEU A 159 5.31 -5.36 8.60
N GLU A 160 4.94 -5.06 7.35
CA GLU A 160 4.85 -6.06 6.27
C GLU A 160 6.21 -6.74 6.05
N LEU A 161 7.28 -5.97 5.92
CA LEU A 161 8.63 -6.49 5.74
C LEU A 161 9.10 -7.30 6.96
N THR A 162 8.77 -6.85 8.16
CA THR A 162 9.12 -7.53 9.42
C THR A 162 8.38 -8.86 9.53
N ALA A 163 7.09 -8.89 9.25
CA ALA A 163 6.29 -10.11 9.23
C ALA A 163 6.83 -11.14 8.22
N LEU A 164 7.25 -10.68 7.04
CA LEU A 164 7.86 -11.55 6.03
C LEU A 164 9.24 -12.05 6.43
N ARG A 165 10.05 -11.22 7.11
CA ARG A 165 11.34 -11.61 7.66
C ARG A 165 11.16 -12.67 8.76
N GLU A 166 10.28 -12.43 9.72
CA GLU A 166 9.97 -13.38 10.80
C GLU A 166 9.44 -14.69 10.24
N PHE A 167 8.54 -14.62 9.25
CA PHE A 167 8.08 -15.81 8.53
C PHE A 167 9.26 -16.56 7.91
N ALA A 168 10.11 -15.89 7.15
CA ALA A 168 11.23 -16.53 6.46
C ALA A 168 12.24 -17.17 7.41
N GLN A 169 12.51 -16.55 8.55
CA GLN A 169 13.41 -17.08 9.59
C GLN A 169 12.85 -18.33 10.28
N ASN A 170 11.53 -18.40 10.43
CA ASN A 170 10.86 -19.51 11.13
C ASN A 170 10.29 -20.57 10.17
N TRP A 171 10.25 -20.30 8.87
CA TRP A 171 9.63 -21.20 7.91
C TRP A 171 10.59 -22.28 7.42
N ILE A 172 10.30 -23.53 7.79
CA ILE A 172 11.10 -24.69 7.37
C ILE A 172 10.44 -25.38 6.16
N PRO A 173 11.17 -25.62 5.06
CA PRO A 173 10.67 -26.34 3.88
C PRO A 173 10.24 -27.78 4.16
N PRO A 174 9.30 -28.36 3.38
CA PRO A 174 9.00 -29.79 3.40
C PRO A 174 10.27 -30.64 3.21
N GLY A 175 10.44 -31.68 4.03
CA GLY A 175 11.59 -32.59 3.94
C GLY A 175 12.86 -32.12 4.67
N GLN A 176 12.92 -30.87 5.12
CA GLN A 176 14.04 -30.36 5.94
C GLN A 176 13.73 -30.42 7.44
N THR A 177 14.79 -30.58 8.24
CA THR A 177 14.77 -30.48 9.70
C THR A 177 15.26 -29.11 10.15
N VAL A 178 14.98 -28.74 11.40
CA VAL A 178 15.46 -27.48 12.01
C VAL A 178 16.99 -27.34 11.92
N SER A 179 17.73 -28.44 12.11
CA SER A 179 19.20 -28.46 12.13
C SER A 179 19.85 -28.29 10.77
N ALA A 180 19.17 -28.71 9.69
CA ALA A 180 19.66 -28.61 8.32
C ALA A 180 19.11 -27.39 7.56
N HIS A 181 18.18 -26.64 8.17
CA HIS A 181 17.49 -25.56 7.51
C HIS A 181 18.35 -24.29 7.48
N THR A 182 18.56 -23.78 6.26
CA THR A 182 19.10 -22.44 6.00
C THR A 182 18.07 -21.63 5.22
N VAL A 183 17.91 -20.35 5.58
CA VAL A 183 16.95 -19.48 4.91
C VAL A 183 17.38 -19.22 3.47
N ASP A 184 16.54 -19.62 2.53
CA ASP A 184 16.70 -19.37 1.09
C ASP A 184 15.54 -18.51 0.58
N ARG A 185 15.87 -17.29 0.16
CA ARG A 185 14.90 -16.33 -0.41
C ARG A 185 14.16 -16.87 -1.62
N GLN A 186 14.84 -17.60 -2.51
CA GLN A 186 14.22 -18.13 -3.72
C GLN A 186 13.17 -19.19 -3.39
N LEU A 187 13.47 -20.04 -2.42
CA LEU A 187 12.55 -21.06 -1.94
C LEU A 187 11.33 -20.44 -1.22
N VAL A 188 11.56 -19.45 -0.34
CA VAL A 188 10.50 -18.69 0.33
C VAL A 188 9.60 -18.00 -0.68
N ARG A 189 10.20 -17.33 -1.67
CA ARG A 189 9.49 -16.67 -2.78
C ARG A 189 8.60 -17.65 -3.55
N GLN A 190 9.18 -18.76 -4.02
CA GLN A 190 8.43 -19.76 -4.78
C GLN A 190 7.26 -20.32 -3.96
N TRP A 191 7.48 -20.57 -2.66
CA TRP A 191 6.42 -21.02 -1.78
C TRP A 191 5.30 -19.98 -1.66
N LEU A 192 5.61 -18.72 -1.32
CA LEU A 192 4.63 -17.65 -1.14
C LEU A 192 3.78 -17.45 -2.41
N LEU A 193 4.44 -17.33 -3.57
CA LEU A 193 3.76 -17.15 -4.85
C LEU A 193 2.93 -18.36 -5.27
N SER A 194 3.24 -19.57 -4.78
CA SER A 194 2.39 -20.75 -5.00
C SER A 194 1.12 -20.76 -4.14
N LYS A 195 1.05 -19.95 -3.07
CA LYS A 195 -0.06 -19.99 -2.11
C LYS A 195 -1.17 -19.03 -2.49
N LYS A 196 -2.32 -19.58 -2.89
CA LYS A 196 -3.58 -18.83 -3.08
C LYS A 196 -3.96 -17.95 -1.88
N ARG A 197 -3.68 -18.40 -0.65
CA ARG A 197 -3.97 -17.63 0.57
C ARG A 197 -3.13 -16.38 0.68
N TYR A 198 -1.85 -16.43 0.30
CA TYR A 198 -0.97 -15.27 0.25
C TYR A 198 -1.49 -14.24 -0.77
N HIS A 199 -1.79 -14.67 -2.01
CA HIS A 199 -2.42 -13.81 -3.03
C HIS A 199 -3.70 -13.13 -2.53
N ARG A 200 -4.60 -13.87 -1.88
CA ARG A 200 -5.82 -13.29 -1.29
C ARG A 200 -5.52 -12.25 -0.22
N ARG A 201 -4.50 -12.45 0.61
CA ARG A 201 -4.09 -11.51 1.67
C ARG A 201 -3.52 -10.24 1.06
N MET A 202 -2.64 -10.38 0.09
CA MET A 202 -2.06 -9.25 -0.62
C MET A 202 -3.11 -8.44 -1.40
N ASN A 203 -4.09 -9.10 -2.03
CA ASN A 203 -5.24 -8.45 -2.66
C ASN A 203 -6.13 -7.73 -1.63
N SER A 204 -6.34 -8.31 -0.44
CA SER A 204 -7.10 -7.67 0.64
C SER A 204 -6.41 -6.38 1.09
N LEU A 205 -5.10 -6.44 1.31
CA LEU A 205 -4.30 -5.27 1.66
C LEU A 205 -4.35 -4.20 0.56
N ASP A 206 -4.22 -4.60 -0.71
CA ASP A 206 -4.37 -3.67 -1.84
C ASP A 206 -5.74 -3.02 -1.93
N GLN A 207 -6.81 -3.79 -1.68
CA GLN A 207 -8.17 -3.25 -1.64
C GLN A 207 -8.34 -2.25 -0.49
N SER A 208 -7.78 -2.53 0.69
CA SER A 208 -7.78 -1.59 1.83
C SER A 208 -7.17 -0.23 1.44
N TRP A 209 -6.05 -0.23 0.71
CA TRP A 209 -5.41 0.99 0.19
C TRP A 209 -6.28 1.71 -0.84
N ALA A 210 -6.91 0.95 -1.75
CA ALA A 210 -7.83 1.50 -2.75
C ALA A 210 -9.06 2.16 -2.10
N ASP A 211 -9.62 1.54 -1.07
CA ASP A 211 -10.79 2.05 -0.34
C ASP A 211 -10.42 3.31 0.47
N LEU A 212 -9.23 3.34 1.09
CA LEU A 212 -8.71 4.51 1.78
C LEU A 212 -8.56 5.71 0.82
N SER A 213 -7.91 5.49 -0.33
CA SER A 213 -7.76 6.53 -1.36
C SER A 213 -9.12 6.99 -1.91
N ALA A 214 -10.03 6.06 -2.19
CA ALA A 214 -11.37 6.36 -2.67
C ALA A 214 -12.18 7.23 -1.69
N ALA A 215 -12.08 6.94 -0.39
CA ALA A 215 -12.71 7.75 0.64
C ALA A 215 -12.20 9.20 0.58
N LEU A 216 -10.89 9.42 0.49
CA LEU A 216 -10.35 10.77 0.43
C LEU A 216 -10.77 11.51 -0.86
N TYR A 217 -10.70 10.88 -2.03
CA TYR A 217 -11.15 11.51 -3.28
C TYR A 217 -12.65 11.83 -3.27
N ASN A 218 -13.47 11.01 -2.62
CA ASN A 218 -14.91 11.28 -2.51
C ASN A 218 -15.22 12.52 -1.66
N LEU A 219 -14.31 12.95 -0.77
CA LEU A 219 -14.47 14.22 -0.02
C LEU A 219 -14.48 15.42 -0.96
N LEU A 220 -13.66 15.43 -2.02
CA LEU A 220 -13.57 16.53 -2.99
C LEU A 220 -14.91 16.89 -3.65
N THR A 221 -15.83 15.93 -3.70
CA THR A 221 -17.17 16.11 -4.31
C THR A 221 -18.30 16.22 -3.30
N ASN A 222 -17.99 16.18 -2.01
CA ASN A 222 -19.01 16.28 -0.98
C ASN A 222 -19.51 17.72 -0.88
N GLU A 223 -20.82 17.95 -1.03
CA GLU A 223 -21.39 19.30 -1.03
C GLU A 223 -21.07 20.10 0.23
N ARG A 224 -21.01 19.42 1.39
CA ARG A 224 -20.71 20.07 2.67
C ARG A 224 -19.22 20.31 2.85
N TRP A 225 -18.38 19.48 2.26
CA TRP A 225 -16.95 19.76 2.12
C TRP A 225 -16.72 21.02 1.27
N LEU A 226 -17.35 21.10 0.10
CA LEU A 226 -17.24 22.27 -0.78
C LEU A 226 -17.69 23.56 -0.09
N ALA A 227 -18.73 23.50 0.74
CA ALA A 227 -19.17 24.62 1.57
C ALA A 227 -18.16 24.98 2.68
N ALA A 228 -17.43 24.00 3.24
CA ALA A 228 -16.38 24.26 4.22
C ALA A 228 -15.16 24.92 3.57
N VAL A 229 -14.74 24.43 2.40
CA VAL A 229 -13.62 24.97 1.62
C VAL A 229 -13.89 26.40 1.14
N SER A 230 -15.13 26.74 0.77
CA SER A 230 -15.45 28.11 0.37
C SER A 230 -15.25 29.14 1.49
N GLU A 231 -15.33 28.70 2.75
CA GLU A 231 -15.09 29.54 3.93
C GLU A 231 -13.62 29.49 4.38
N ILE A 232 -12.94 28.36 4.20
CA ILE A 232 -11.57 28.10 4.66
C ILE A 232 -10.79 27.40 3.53
N PRO A 233 -10.23 28.17 2.57
CA PRO A 233 -9.57 27.61 1.39
C PRO A 233 -8.37 26.71 1.72
N GLU A 234 -7.70 26.94 2.86
CA GLU A 234 -6.54 26.16 3.31
C GLU A 234 -6.87 24.68 3.56
N LEU A 235 -8.16 24.35 3.76
CA LEU A 235 -8.62 22.98 3.90
C LEU A 235 -8.46 22.16 2.62
N GLU A 236 -8.52 22.80 1.45
CA GLU A 236 -8.34 22.13 0.16
C GLU A 236 -6.90 21.63 0.00
N GLU A 237 -5.92 22.51 0.25
CA GLU A 237 -4.50 22.17 0.18
C GLU A 237 -4.13 21.04 1.16
N ALA A 238 -4.67 21.08 2.38
CA ALA A 238 -4.45 20.03 3.37
C ALA A 238 -5.02 18.66 2.94
N LEU A 239 -6.18 18.65 2.26
CA LEU A 239 -6.75 17.42 1.71
C LEU A 239 -5.93 16.89 0.53
N ASP A 240 -5.45 17.77 -0.35
CA ASP A 240 -4.61 17.40 -1.48
C ASP A 240 -3.29 16.77 -1.02
N GLU A 241 -2.61 17.38 -0.04
CA GLU A 241 -1.40 16.84 0.56
C GLU A 241 -1.63 15.44 1.14
N LEU A 242 -2.75 15.26 1.85
CA LEU A 242 -3.14 13.98 2.43
C LEU A 242 -3.41 12.91 1.36
N ILE A 243 -4.11 13.26 0.28
CA ILE A 243 -4.38 12.35 -0.84
C ILE A 243 -3.06 11.94 -1.50
N VAL A 244 -2.20 12.90 -1.83
CA VAL A 244 -0.89 12.66 -2.45
C VAL A 244 -0.05 11.75 -1.56
N THR A 245 -0.05 12.00 -0.25
CA THR A 245 0.62 11.17 0.75
C THR A 245 0.17 9.70 0.70
N VAL A 246 -1.14 9.45 0.76
CA VAL A 246 -1.69 8.08 0.74
C VAL A 246 -1.36 7.37 -0.57
N VAL A 247 -1.53 8.06 -1.70
CA VAL A 247 -1.24 7.50 -3.03
C VAL A 247 0.26 7.21 -3.19
N SER A 248 1.13 8.09 -2.68
CA SER A 248 2.59 7.90 -2.68
C SER A 248 2.99 6.66 -1.89
N ALA A 249 2.41 6.46 -0.71
CA ALA A 249 2.71 5.29 0.12
C ALA A 249 2.29 3.98 -0.54
N ASP A 250 1.10 3.92 -1.16
CA ASP A 250 0.67 2.74 -1.90
C ASP A 250 1.61 2.44 -3.09
N LEU A 251 2.00 3.47 -3.85
CA LEU A 251 2.95 3.35 -4.96
C LEU A 251 4.34 2.87 -4.50
N TYR A 252 4.86 3.46 -3.43
CA TYR A 252 6.15 3.12 -2.83
C TYR A 252 6.17 1.67 -2.36
N ARG A 253 5.15 1.27 -1.58
CA ARG A 253 4.98 -0.10 -1.08
C ARG A 253 5.00 -1.14 -2.21
N ARG A 254 4.27 -0.90 -3.29
CA ARG A 254 4.17 -1.83 -4.45
C ARG A 254 5.50 -2.02 -5.18
N ARG A 255 6.41 -1.05 -5.11
CA ARG A 255 7.73 -1.09 -5.77
C ARG A 255 8.78 -1.83 -4.97
N ARG A 256 8.62 -1.89 -3.65
CA ARG A 256 9.62 -2.51 -2.76
C ARG A 256 9.76 -4.00 -3.02
N ASN A 257 11.01 -4.45 -2.95
CA ASN A 257 11.32 -5.88 -2.88
C ASN A 257 11.05 -6.35 -1.44
N GLN A 258 9.93 -7.06 -1.25
CA GLN A 258 9.45 -7.49 0.05
C GLN A 258 10.36 -8.52 0.76
N LEU A 259 11.27 -9.17 0.02
CA LEU A 259 12.20 -10.17 0.58
C LEU A 259 13.65 -9.64 0.64
N MET A 260 13.87 -8.34 0.40
CA MET A 260 15.23 -7.78 0.34
C MET A 260 15.99 -7.93 1.67
N LEU A 261 15.27 -7.87 2.79
CA LEU A 261 15.83 -7.90 4.14
C LEU A 261 16.05 -9.31 4.72
N ILE A 262 15.78 -10.34 3.92
CA ILE A 262 16.04 -11.74 4.28
C ILE A 262 17.46 -12.07 3.81
N SER A 263 18.36 -12.40 4.72
CA SER A 263 19.70 -12.86 4.37
C SER A 263 19.59 -14.17 3.57
N GLY A 264 20.04 -14.14 2.31
CA GLY A 264 20.25 -15.38 1.54
C GLY A 264 21.58 -16.01 1.95
N SER A 265 21.66 -17.34 1.94
CA SER A 265 22.96 -18.02 1.97
C SER A 265 23.78 -17.61 0.73
N GLY A 266 24.83 -16.82 0.96
CA GLY A 266 25.92 -16.59 0.01
C GLY A 266 25.61 -15.64 -1.15
N MET A 267 25.71 -14.34 -0.90
CA MET A 267 26.44 -13.34 -1.72
C MET A 267 26.22 -11.96 -1.08
N PRO A 268 27.28 -11.19 -0.77
CA PRO A 268 27.13 -9.81 -0.33
C PRO A 268 26.78 -8.90 -1.52
N GLU A 269 26.02 -7.84 -1.24
CA GLU A 269 26.08 -6.54 -1.94
C GLU A 269 25.40 -6.30 -3.31
N ASP A 270 24.55 -7.19 -3.84
CA ASP A 270 23.64 -6.80 -4.94
C ASP A 270 22.19 -6.65 -4.45
N ALA A 271 21.87 -5.47 -3.94
CA ALA A 271 20.52 -5.05 -3.52
C ALA A 271 19.46 -5.09 -4.64
N GLY A 272 19.85 -5.34 -5.90
CA GLY A 272 19.00 -5.23 -7.08
C GLY A 272 18.48 -6.53 -7.72
N SER A 273 19.14 -7.69 -7.56
CA SER A 273 18.87 -8.87 -8.42
C SER A 273 18.45 -10.16 -7.70
N GLY A 274 18.35 -10.16 -6.37
CA GLY A 274 17.92 -11.33 -5.60
C GLY A 274 16.46 -11.74 -5.84
N ALA A 275 16.12 -12.98 -5.47
CA ALA A 275 14.77 -13.57 -5.57
C ALA A 275 13.72 -12.86 -4.68
N GLY A 276 13.37 -11.63 -5.06
CA GLY A 276 12.41 -10.78 -4.39
C GLY A 276 10.96 -10.99 -4.78
N ILE A 277 10.05 -10.40 -4.00
CA ILE A 277 8.64 -10.23 -4.39
C ILE A 277 8.40 -8.73 -4.52
N ARG A 278 8.06 -8.29 -5.73
CA ARG A 278 7.42 -6.99 -5.94
C ARG A 278 5.95 -7.30 -6.15
N TRP A 279 5.10 -6.86 -5.22
CA TRP A 279 3.67 -7.10 -5.34
C TRP A 279 3.05 -6.03 -6.23
N THR A 280 2.56 -6.44 -7.38
CA THR A 280 1.81 -5.56 -8.28
C THR A 280 0.41 -6.16 -8.46
N PRO A 281 -0.66 -5.44 -8.08
CA PRO A 281 -2.03 -5.84 -8.39
C PRO A 281 -2.23 -6.00 -9.90
N ASP A 282 -3.28 -6.70 -10.28
CA ASP A 282 -3.67 -6.79 -11.69
C ASP A 282 -4.11 -5.40 -12.19
N PHE A 283 -3.30 -4.79 -13.04
CA PHE A 283 -3.59 -3.53 -13.71
C PHE A 283 -3.86 -3.72 -15.21
N SER A 284 -4.78 -2.92 -15.72
CA SER A 284 -4.86 -2.57 -17.13
C SER A 284 -4.10 -1.26 -17.36
N TYR A 285 -3.49 -1.09 -18.54
CA TYR A 285 -2.75 0.12 -18.87
C TYR A 285 -3.35 0.86 -20.05
N TYR A 286 -3.64 2.14 -19.86
CA TYR A 286 -4.08 3.05 -20.92
C TYR A 286 -2.87 3.55 -21.73
N LYS A 287 -2.85 3.08 -22.98
CA LYS A 287 -1.83 3.22 -24.05
C LYS A 287 -1.74 4.54 -24.80
N ASN A 288 -2.85 5.26 -24.85
CA ASN A 288 -3.18 6.10 -26.01
C ASN A 288 -2.78 7.57 -25.85
N ILE A 289 -1.94 7.88 -24.87
CA ILE A 289 -1.30 9.20 -24.74
C ILE A 289 -0.10 9.22 -25.70
N PRO A 290 -0.02 10.18 -26.64
CA PRO A 290 1.13 10.30 -27.51
C PRO A 290 2.41 10.59 -26.70
N GLU A 291 3.57 10.48 -27.35
CA GLU A 291 4.80 10.98 -26.75
C GLU A 291 4.71 12.50 -26.61
N ILE A 292 5.14 13.02 -25.47
CA ILE A 292 5.04 14.42 -25.09
C ILE A 292 6.44 15.01 -25.10
N THR A 293 6.57 16.19 -25.69
CA THR A 293 7.84 16.91 -25.80
C THR A 293 7.69 18.31 -25.27
N GLY A 294 8.65 18.78 -24.48
CA GLY A 294 8.63 20.12 -23.90
C GLY A 294 9.93 20.45 -23.20
N THR A 295 9.90 21.46 -22.34
CA THR A 295 11.04 21.92 -21.52
C THR A 295 10.66 21.94 -20.05
N THR A 296 11.57 21.49 -19.17
CA THR A 296 11.38 21.56 -17.71
C THR A 296 11.37 23.01 -17.21
N SER A 297 10.87 23.22 -16.00
CA SER A 297 10.95 24.51 -15.31
C SER A 297 12.35 24.74 -14.71
N GLY A 298 12.61 25.97 -14.25
CA GLY A 298 13.83 26.32 -13.51
C GLY A 298 14.92 27.03 -14.34
N PRO A 299 16.05 27.35 -13.69
CA PRO A 299 17.13 28.16 -14.28
C PRO A 299 17.98 27.41 -15.32
N ASP A 300 17.94 26.08 -15.35
CA ASP A 300 18.65 25.22 -16.32
C ASP A 300 17.64 24.26 -16.98
N PRO A 301 16.81 24.75 -17.93
CA PRO A 301 15.76 23.95 -18.53
C PRO A 301 16.35 22.86 -19.43
N ALA A 302 15.84 21.64 -19.26
CA ALA A 302 16.14 20.50 -20.10
C ALA A 302 14.97 20.19 -21.04
N ILE A 303 15.27 19.78 -22.27
CA ILE A 303 14.26 19.25 -23.19
C ILE A 303 13.88 17.85 -22.72
N PHE A 304 12.58 17.59 -22.54
CA PHE A 304 12.08 16.27 -22.18
C PHE A 304 11.35 15.57 -23.34
N PHE A 305 11.48 14.25 -23.39
CA PHE A 305 10.66 13.35 -24.20
C PHE A 305 10.01 12.33 -23.27
N ALA A 306 8.70 12.46 -23.05
CA ALA A 306 7.96 11.68 -22.07
C ALA A 306 6.93 10.75 -22.74
N ARG A 307 7.03 9.45 -22.44
CA ARG A 307 5.99 8.47 -22.78
C ARG A 307 5.29 7.96 -21.54
N VAL A 308 3.98 8.20 -21.46
CA VAL A 308 3.16 7.91 -20.29
C VAL A 308 2.24 6.72 -20.54
N SER A 309 2.08 5.87 -19.53
CA SER A 309 1.04 4.84 -19.49
C SER A 309 0.36 4.84 -18.13
N LEU A 310 -0.98 4.93 -18.13
CA LEU A 310 -1.77 5.02 -16.90
C LEU A 310 -2.26 3.64 -16.51
N GLY A 311 -1.83 3.15 -15.34
CA GLY A 311 -2.30 1.92 -14.75
C GLY A 311 -3.59 2.15 -13.97
N TYR A 312 -4.62 1.37 -14.26
CA TYR A 312 -5.90 1.37 -13.55
C TYR A 312 -6.33 -0.05 -13.22
N THR A 313 -7.21 -0.21 -12.23
CA THR A 313 -7.66 -1.53 -11.76
C THR A 313 -8.13 -2.41 -12.93
N TYR A 314 -7.65 -3.64 -12.99
CA TYR A 314 -8.01 -4.56 -14.08
C TYR A 314 -9.53 -4.70 -14.21
N ARG A 315 -10.03 -4.52 -15.45
CA ARG A 315 -11.46 -4.50 -15.82
C ARG A 315 -12.28 -3.34 -15.23
N ASP A 316 -11.66 -2.25 -14.80
CA ASP A 316 -12.38 -0.99 -14.54
C ASP A 316 -12.70 -0.30 -15.88
N ALA A 317 -13.79 -0.73 -16.50
CA ALA A 317 -14.27 -0.22 -17.78
C ALA A 317 -14.68 1.26 -17.73
N ARG A 318 -15.04 1.77 -16.55
CA ARG A 318 -15.49 3.17 -16.38
C ARG A 318 -14.31 4.11 -16.39
N THR A 319 -13.27 3.81 -15.62
CA THR A 319 -12.01 4.55 -15.68
C THR A 319 -11.44 4.50 -17.10
N GLN A 320 -11.43 3.31 -17.73
CA GLN A 320 -10.98 3.18 -19.12
C GLN A 320 -11.77 4.08 -20.10
N THR A 321 -13.11 4.10 -19.98
CA THR A 321 -13.97 4.92 -20.84
C THR A 321 -13.70 6.41 -20.62
N TRP A 322 -13.56 6.83 -19.36
CA TRP A 322 -13.24 8.21 -19.01
C TRP A 322 -11.90 8.65 -19.61
N LEU A 323 -10.87 7.80 -19.52
CA LEU A 323 -9.54 8.06 -20.09
C LEU A 323 -9.58 8.17 -21.62
N ASN A 324 -10.31 7.27 -22.29
CA ASN A 324 -10.49 7.31 -23.75
C ASN A 324 -11.16 8.61 -24.23
N GLN A 325 -12.15 9.10 -23.49
CA GLN A 325 -12.89 10.32 -23.84
C GLN A 325 -12.07 11.60 -23.67
N ARG A 326 -10.98 11.56 -22.90
CA ARG A 326 -10.18 12.74 -22.53
C ARG A 326 -8.74 12.67 -23.03
N LYS A 327 -8.49 11.96 -24.14
CA LYS A 327 -7.15 11.81 -24.70
C LYS A 327 -6.42 13.14 -24.94
N THR A 328 -7.10 14.14 -25.51
CA THR A 328 -6.51 15.46 -25.79
C THR A 328 -6.14 16.17 -24.49
N TRP A 329 -7.10 16.28 -23.57
CA TRP A 329 -6.88 16.85 -22.25
C TRP A 329 -5.73 16.16 -21.50
N LEU A 330 -5.64 14.83 -21.53
CA LEU A 330 -4.53 14.09 -20.90
C LEU A 330 -3.17 14.46 -21.51
N THR A 331 -3.13 14.72 -22.82
CA THR A 331 -1.88 15.12 -23.50
C THR A 331 -1.44 16.50 -23.03
N ASP A 332 -2.37 17.45 -22.99
CA ASP A 332 -2.12 18.82 -22.53
C ASP A 332 -1.73 18.83 -21.05
N TYR A 333 -2.48 18.11 -20.22
CA TYR A 333 -2.23 17.94 -18.78
C TYR A 333 -0.81 17.44 -18.51
N PHE A 334 -0.37 16.38 -19.18
CA PHE A 334 0.98 15.86 -18.96
C PHE A 334 2.05 16.78 -19.55
N SER A 335 1.77 17.52 -20.62
CA SER A 335 2.68 18.54 -21.13
C SER A 335 2.92 19.64 -20.10
N GLU A 336 1.86 20.15 -19.49
CA GLU A 336 1.93 21.16 -18.43
C GLU A 336 2.62 20.60 -17.18
N PHE A 337 2.21 19.41 -16.74
CA PHE A 337 2.80 18.73 -15.58
C PHE A 337 4.31 18.54 -15.73
N PHE A 338 4.80 17.98 -16.85
CA PHE A 338 6.24 17.81 -17.03
C PHE A 338 6.99 19.13 -17.22
N SER A 339 6.31 20.17 -17.72
CA SER A 339 6.92 21.49 -17.87
C SER A 339 7.00 22.26 -16.54
N SER A 340 6.16 21.94 -15.56
CA SER A 340 6.22 22.55 -14.22
C SER A 340 7.30 21.93 -13.32
N ILE A 341 7.75 20.72 -13.64
CA ILE A 341 8.76 19.98 -12.87
C ILE A 341 10.18 20.42 -13.26
N GLY A 342 11.06 20.55 -12.26
CA GLY A 342 12.47 20.90 -12.46
C GLY A 342 13.31 19.71 -12.96
N LYS A 343 14.47 19.99 -13.54
CA LYS A 343 15.42 18.97 -14.03
C LYS A 343 15.93 18.07 -12.89
N GLU A 344 16.09 18.66 -11.71
CA GLU A 344 16.54 18.03 -10.47
C GLU A 344 15.59 16.93 -9.98
N ASP A 345 14.28 17.06 -10.22
CA ASP A 345 13.28 16.08 -9.80
C ASP A 345 13.35 14.77 -10.62
N PHE A 346 13.93 14.85 -11.83
CA PHE A 346 14.20 13.69 -12.68
C PHE A 346 15.61 13.13 -12.52
N SER A 347 16.49 13.84 -11.80
CA SER A 347 17.89 13.45 -11.69
C SER A 347 18.02 12.16 -10.87
N PRO A 348 18.80 11.17 -11.35
CA PRO A 348 18.99 9.94 -10.60
C PRO A 348 19.65 10.26 -9.26
N ILE A 349 18.95 9.94 -8.17
CA ILE A 349 19.49 10.04 -6.82
C ILE A 349 20.66 9.06 -6.70
N GLN A 350 21.75 9.50 -6.06
CA GLN A 350 22.96 8.70 -5.91
C GLN A 350 22.62 7.33 -5.30
N ARG A 351 23.36 6.28 -5.69
CA ARG A 351 23.10 4.88 -5.30
C ARG A 351 23.00 4.64 -3.79
N GLU A 352 23.52 5.55 -2.98
CA GLU A 352 23.56 5.43 -1.52
C GLU A 352 22.20 5.64 -0.86
N ASP A 353 21.20 6.22 -1.54
CA ASP A 353 19.85 6.42 -0.98
C ASP A 353 18.71 5.96 -1.92
N ILE A 354 18.70 4.66 -2.23
CA ILE A 354 17.66 4.02 -3.06
C ILE A 354 16.25 4.22 -2.47
N TYR A 355 16.12 4.32 -1.15
CA TYR A 355 14.83 4.49 -0.49
C TYR A 355 14.26 5.90 -0.72
N LEU A 356 15.08 6.94 -0.59
CA LEU A 356 14.69 8.29 -0.95
C LEU A 356 14.34 8.40 -2.44
N ALA A 357 15.08 7.68 -3.30
CA ALA A 357 14.80 7.65 -4.73
C ALA A 357 13.43 7.05 -5.07
N ASP A 358 13.12 5.89 -4.49
CA ASP A 358 11.83 5.23 -4.69
C ASP A 358 10.68 6.07 -4.10
N TRP A 359 10.90 6.75 -2.96
CA TRP A 359 9.92 7.64 -2.36
C TRP A 359 9.64 8.87 -3.21
N LYS A 360 10.68 9.63 -3.62
CA LYS A 360 10.52 10.81 -4.49
C LYS A 360 9.82 10.45 -5.81
N ALA A 361 10.18 9.30 -6.40
CA ALA A 361 9.50 8.81 -7.59
C ALA A 361 8.02 8.45 -7.34
N ALA A 362 7.67 7.98 -6.14
CA ALA A 362 6.29 7.72 -5.75
C ALA A 362 5.49 9.02 -5.58
N VAL A 363 6.07 10.04 -4.93
CA VAL A 363 5.46 11.38 -4.78
C VAL A 363 5.21 12.03 -6.15
N LEU A 364 6.21 12.01 -7.04
CA LEU A 364 6.08 12.55 -8.39
C LEU A 364 4.91 11.90 -9.15
N LYS A 365 4.77 10.57 -9.04
CA LYS A 365 3.65 9.85 -9.67
C LYS A 365 2.33 10.15 -9.00
N ALA A 366 2.29 10.24 -7.67
CA ALA A 366 1.08 10.54 -6.92
C ALA A 366 0.54 11.92 -7.29
N ASN A 367 1.39 12.93 -7.45
CA ASN A 367 1.00 14.27 -7.92
C ASN A 367 0.35 14.21 -9.32
N ALA A 368 0.98 13.52 -10.28
CA ALA A 368 0.40 13.31 -11.60
C ALA A 368 -0.93 12.54 -11.58
N ILE A 369 -1.02 11.52 -10.72
CA ILE A 369 -2.24 10.72 -10.57
C ILE A 369 -3.34 11.55 -9.91
N HIS A 370 -2.98 12.39 -8.93
CA HIS A 370 -3.91 13.21 -8.18
C HIS A 370 -4.68 14.16 -9.10
N GLY A 371 -3.99 14.91 -9.96
CA GLY A 371 -4.67 15.79 -10.91
C GLY A 371 -5.67 15.06 -11.82
N ILE A 372 -5.36 13.84 -12.26
CA ILE A 372 -6.30 13.02 -13.05
C ILE A 372 -7.47 12.55 -12.19
N ASN A 373 -7.19 12.01 -11.01
CA ASN A 373 -8.20 11.41 -10.15
C ASN A 373 -9.17 12.44 -9.57
N SER A 374 -8.72 13.67 -9.28
CA SER A 374 -9.60 14.77 -8.87
C SER A 374 -10.64 15.09 -9.94
N TYR A 375 -10.24 15.09 -11.23
CA TYR A 375 -11.16 15.25 -12.36
C TYR A 375 -12.10 14.05 -12.57
N ILE A 376 -11.61 12.82 -12.34
CA ILE A 376 -12.46 11.63 -12.37
C ILE A 376 -13.49 11.70 -11.24
N ALA A 377 -13.06 12.04 -10.02
CA ALA A 377 -13.90 12.11 -8.83
C ALA A 377 -15.06 13.10 -9.05
N ALA A 378 -14.76 14.28 -9.60
CA ALA A 378 -15.77 15.27 -10.00
C ALA A 378 -16.82 14.74 -11.01
N SER A 379 -16.46 13.73 -11.81
CA SER A 379 -17.37 13.10 -12.77
C SER A 379 -18.12 11.90 -12.17
N TYR A 380 -17.45 11.12 -11.32
CA TYR A 380 -17.92 9.86 -10.77
C TYR A 380 -17.35 9.64 -9.36
N PRO A 381 -18.20 9.38 -8.35
CA PRO A 381 -17.72 8.97 -7.04
C PRO A 381 -16.93 7.65 -7.14
N PHE A 382 -15.77 7.60 -6.47
CA PHE A 382 -14.91 6.43 -6.40
C PHE A 382 -15.57 5.33 -5.55
N GLY A 383 -15.20 4.08 -5.80
CA GLY A 383 -15.80 2.87 -5.23
C GLY A 383 -17.15 2.49 -5.85
N VAL A 384 -17.91 3.45 -6.39
CA VAL A 384 -19.20 3.18 -7.03
C VAL A 384 -18.99 2.44 -8.35
N ARG A 385 -19.61 1.26 -8.47
CA ARG A 385 -19.54 0.43 -9.69
C ARG A 385 -18.10 0.17 -10.14
N LYS A 386 -17.17 0.03 -9.18
CA LYS A 386 -15.74 -0.26 -9.37
C LYS A 386 -14.91 0.83 -10.06
N VAL A 387 -15.31 2.10 -9.96
CA VAL A 387 -14.45 3.23 -10.36
C VAL A 387 -13.42 3.45 -9.27
N TYR A 388 -12.14 3.26 -9.57
CA TYR A 388 -11.05 3.55 -8.62
C TYR A 388 -10.00 4.51 -9.20
N GLY A 389 -10.26 5.06 -10.37
CA GLY A 389 -9.36 5.99 -11.04
C GLY A 389 -8.04 5.34 -11.49
N VAL A 390 -7.06 6.20 -11.74
CA VAL A 390 -5.69 5.80 -12.03
C VAL A 390 -5.00 5.44 -10.71
N ARG A 391 -4.30 4.31 -10.69
CA ARG A 391 -3.62 3.76 -9.50
C ARG A 391 -2.12 3.58 -9.69
N ASP A 392 -1.64 3.62 -10.92
CA ASP A 392 -0.22 3.58 -11.22
C ASP A 392 0.11 4.46 -12.43
N LEU A 393 1.35 4.88 -12.50
CA LEU A 393 1.91 5.67 -13.58
C LEU A 393 3.21 5.03 -14.02
N ALA A 394 3.19 4.39 -15.19
CA ALA A 394 4.39 3.86 -15.81
C ALA A 394 5.01 4.95 -16.71
N PHE A 395 6.11 5.53 -16.26
CA PHE A 395 7.00 6.31 -17.13
C PHE A 395 7.75 5.32 -18.01
N VAL A 396 7.42 5.28 -19.29
CA VAL A 396 8.06 4.35 -20.23
C VAL A 396 9.42 4.90 -20.66
N ARG A 397 9.56 6.24 -20.72
CA ARG A 397 10.81 6.95 -20.99
C ARG A 397 10.64 8.44 -20.64
N VAL A 398 11.61 9.02 -19.93
CA VAL A 398 11.82 10.48 -19.85
C VAL A 398 13.29 10.70 -20.19
N ASN A 399 13.60 11.16 -21.40
CA ASN A 399 14.97 11.57 -21.72
C ASN A 399 15.07 13.07 -21.49
N LEU A 400 16.06 13.47 -20.70
CA LEU A 400 16.43 14.87 -20.56
C LEU A 400 17.65 15.17 -21.41
N ILE A 401 17.52 16.15 -22.29
CA ILE A 401 18.64 16.70 -23.05
C ILE A 401 18.90 18.09 -22.48
N SER A 402 20.04 18.27 -21.82
CA SER A 402 20.49 19.60 -21.40
C SER A 402 20.67 20.48 -22.62
N SER A 403 20.10 21.69 -22.59
CA SER A 403 20.49 22.70 -23.57
C SER A 403 21.98 23.02 -23.35
N PHE A 404 22.74 23.10 -24.46
CA PHE A 404 24.18 23.32 -24.43
C PHE A 404 24.56 24.74 -24.02
#